data_AF-A0A6B9MHV9-F1
#
_entry.id   AF-A0A6B9MHV9-F1
#
_cell.length_a   1.000
_cell.length_b   1.000
_cell.length_c   1.000
_cell.angle_alpha   90.00
_cell.angle_beta   90.00
_cell.angle_gamma   90.00
#
_symmetry.space_group_name_H-M   'P 1'
#
loop_
_entity.id
_entity.type
_entity.pdbx_description
1 polymer ?
#
loop_
_entity_poly.entity_id
_entity_poly.type
_entity_poly.pdbx_seq_one_letter_code
_entity_poly.pdbx_strand_id
1 'polypeptide(L)' 'DWAREKLEQQVAVSGVFGQDEMIEVIGVTKGKGYK' A
#
# COMPACT_ATOMS: atom_id res chain seq x y z
N ASP A 1 12.28 16.58 7.63
CA ASP A 1 13.51 15.85 7.25
C ASP A 1 13.30 14.38 6.94
N TRP A 2 12.45 13.67 7.70
CA TRP A 2 12.05 12.27 7.45
C TRP A 2 11.78 11.88 5.98
N ALA A 3 10.95 12.64 5.25
CA ALA A 3 10.62 12.32 3.86
C ALA A 3 11.81 12.48 2.89
N ARG A 4 12.73 13.41 3.17
CA ARG A 4 13.95 13.60 2.37
C ARG A 4 14.93 12.45 2.61
N GLU A 5 15.04 11.97 3.84
CA GLU A 5 15.90 10.83 4.20
C GLU A 5 15.43 9.51 3.57
N LYS A 6 14.14 9.38 3.25
CA LYS A 6 13.56 8.19 2.60
C LYS A 6 13.41 8.32 1.08
N LEU A 7 13.84 9.45 0.51
CA LEU A 7 13.87 9.65 -0.93
C LEU A 7 14.82 8.62 -1.57
N GLU A 8 14.35 7.95 -2.63
CA GLU A 8 15.10 6.92 -3.39
C GLU A 8 15.53 5.67 -2.59
N GLN A 9 15.08 5.52 -1.34
CA GLN A 9 15.30 4.33 -0.53
C GLN A 9 14.10 3.39 -0.60
N GLN A 10 14.35 2.08 -0.62
CA GLN A 10 13.28 1.10 -0.47
C GLN A 10 12.68 1.16 0.93
N VAL A 11 11.35 1.19 1.02
CA VAL A 11 10.61 1.09 2.27
C VAL A 11 9.91 -0.28 2.31
N ALA A 12 10.21 -1.08 3.32
CA ALA A 12 9.57 -2.39 3.50
C ALA A 12 8.15 -2.24 4.04
N VAL A 13 7.23 -3.10 3.61
CA VAL A 13 5.82 -3.10 4.05
C VAL A 13 5.67 -3.31 5.56
N SER A 14 6.54 -4.13 6.16
CA SER A 14 6.60 -4.36 7.61
C SER A 14 7.08 -3.14 8.42
N GLY A 15 7.66 -2.14 7.75
CA GLY A 15 7.97 -0.85 8.36
C GLY A 15 6.81 0.16 8.28
N VAL A 16 5.70 -0.21 7.64
CA VAL A 16 4.51 0.63 7.44
C VAL A 16 3.29 0.06 8.15
N PHE A 17 3.07 -1.26 8.07
CA PHE A 17 1.93 -1.93 8.70
C PHE A 17 2.36 -2.91 9.80
N GLY A 18 1.58 -2.96 10.88
CA GLY A 18 1.70 -3.93 11.96
C GLY A 18 0.95 -5.23 11.70
N GLN A 19 1.24 -6.25 12.51
CA GLN A 19 0.41 -7.45 12.55
C GLN A 19 -0.96 -7.11 13.15
N ASP A 20 -2.03 -7.71 12.60
CA ASP A 20 -3.43 -7.54 13.04
C ASP A 20 -3.96 -6.09 12.97
N GLU A 21 -3.30 -5.24 12.18
CA GLU A 21 -3.76 -3.88 11.90
C GLU A 21 -4.98 -3.92 10.96
N MET A 22 -6.07 -3.24 11.36
CA MET A 22 -7.21 -3.03 10.46
C MET A 22 -6.84 -2.02 9.37
N ILE A 23 -6.95 -2.43 8.10
CA ILE A 23 -6.62 -1.60 6.94
C ILE A 23 -7.82 -1.41 6.02
N GLU A 24 -7.82 -0.30 5.28
CA GLU A 24 -8.74 -0.04 4.18
C GLU A 24 -8.12 -0.49 2.85
N VAL A 25 -8.92 -1.10 1.98
CA VAL A 25 -8.47 -1.61 0.68
C VAL A 25 -9.15 -0.85 -0.45
N ILE A 26 -8.34 -0.22 -1.31
CA ILE A 26 -8.79 0.43 -2.54
C ILE A 26 -8.32 -0.43 -3.71
N GLY A 27 -9.24 -0.86 -4.57
CA GLY A 27 -8.91 -1.73 -5.70
C GLY A 27 -9.96 -1.70 -6.82
N VAL A 28 -9.57 -2.19 -7.98
CA VAL A 28 -10.46 -2.32 -9.15
C VAL A 28 -11.04 -3.73 -9.19
N THR A 29 -12.36 -3.84 -9.37
CA THR A 29 -13.02 -5.13 -9.53
C THR A 29 -12.88 -5.67 -10.95
N LYS A 30 -12.92 -7.00 -11.12
CA LYS A 30 -12.89 -7.65 -12.43
C LYS A 30 -14.03 -7.14 -13.34
N GLY A 31 -13.68 -6.64 -14.52
CA GLY A 31 -14.65 -6.24 -15.53
C GLY A 31 -15.49 -7.43 -16.02
N LYS A 32 -16.79 -7.21 -16.23
CA LYS A 32 -17.74 -8.26 -16.64
C LYS A 32 -17.96 -8.35 -18.16
N GLY A 33 -17.26 -7.55 -18.95
CA GLY A 33 -17.42 -7.52 -20.41
C GLY A 33 -18.82 -7.10 -20.85
N TYR A 34 -19.18 -7.42 -22.10
CA TYR A 34 -20.55 -7.28 -22.59
C TYR A 34 -21.38 -8.52 -22.23
N LYS A 35 -22.65 -8.32 -21.84
CA LYS A 35 -23.61 -9.38 -21.51
C LYS A 35 -24.55 -9.68 -22.67
#